data_AF-A0A3D0NA62-F1
#
_entry.id   AF-A0A3D0NA62-F1
#
_cell.length_a   1.000
_cell.length_b   1.000
_cell.length_c   1.000
_cell.angle_alpha   90.00
_cell.angle_beta   90.00
_cell.angle_gamma   90.00
#
_symmetry.space_group_name_H-M   'P 1'
#
loop_
_entity.id
_entity.type
_entity.pdbx_description
1 polymer ?
#
loop_
_entity_poly.entity_id
_entity_poly.type
_entity_poly.pdbx_seq_one_letter_code
_entity_poly.pdbx_strand_id
1 'polypeptide(L)' 'MSQEGISICPETGACIGAVEKCLADGTVNTDDRIVIFNTGAAQKYSEALHCEIPSVDKDVPIDWSTL' A
#
# COMPACT_ATOMS: atom_id res chain seq x y z
N MET A 1 3.92 3.59 -0.20
CA MET A 1 3.93 4.62 -1.27
C MET A 1 4.99 5.69 -1.05
N SER A 2 5.11 6.30 0.13
CA SER A 2 6.00 7.46 0.33
C SER A 2 7.50 7.20 0.11
N GLN A 3 8.00 5.99 0.40
CA GLN A 3 9.41 5.65 0.21
C GLN A 3 9.69 5.14 -1.21
N GLU A 4 8.96 4.10 -1.66
CA GLU A 4 9.26 3.38 -2.91
C GLU A 4 8.33 3.71 -4.09
N GLY A 5 7.29 4.52 -3.89
CA GLY A 5 6.28 4.78 -4.93
C GLY A 5 5.35 3.59 -5.25
N ILE A 6 5.45 2.47 -4.53
CA ILE A 6 4.64 1.27 -4.78
C ILE A 6 3.34 1.31 -3.96
N SER A 7 2.22 1.08 -4.64
CA SER A 7 0.90 0.84 -4.04
C SER A 7 0.74 -0.64 -3.70
N ILE A 8 0.67 -0.94 -2.41
CA ILE A 8 0.60 -2.31 -1.88
C ILE A 8 -0.65 -2.49 -1.01
N CYS A 9 -1.19 -3.70 -0.97
CA CYS A 9 -2.23 -4.06 -0.02
C CYS A 9 -1.67 -4.27 1.41
N PRO A 10 -2.53 -4.29 2.44
CA PRO A 10 -2.11 -4.52 3.83
C PRO A 10 -1.36 -5.84 4.04
N GLU A 11 -1.72 -6.89 3.32
CA GLU A 11 -1.10 -8.21 3.40
C GLU A 11 0.36 -8.17 2.96
N THR A 12 0.67 -7.41 1.92
CA THR A 12 2.05 -7.14 1.47
C THR A 12 2.83 -6.37 2.54
N GLY A 13 2.20 -5.37 3.17
CA GLY A 13 2.78 -4.66 4.31
C GLY A 13 3.12 -5.60 5.47
N ALA A 14 2.24 -6.56 5.76
CA ALA A 14 2.50 -7.59 6.78
C ALA A 14 3.68 -8.50 6.39
N CYS A 15 3.82 -8.87 5.11
CA CYS A 15 4.97 -9.63 4.62
C CYS A 15 6.28 -8.86 4.77
N ILE A 16 6.30 -7.54 4.54
CA ILE A 16 7.49 -6.70 4.76
C ILE A 16 7.89 -6.76 6.24
N GLY A 17 6.94 -6.53 7.16
CA GLY A 17 7.21 -6.64 8.59
C GLY A 17 7.58 -8.05 9.06
N ALA A 18 7.13 -9.09 8.35
CA ALA A 18 7.57 -10.46 8.61
C ALA A 18 9.04 -10.68 8.19
N VAL A 19 9.45 -10.13 7.04
CA VAL A 19 10.87 -10.18 6.61
C VAL A 19 11.78 -9.47 7.61
N GLU A 20 11.37 -8.32 8.15
CA GLU A 20 12.13 -7.63 9.21
C GLU A 20 12.36 -8.54 10.44
N LYS A 21 11.34 -9.31 10.84
CA LYS A 21 11.45 -10.28 11.95
C LYS A 21 12.34 -11.46 11.59
N CYS A 22 12.16 -12.04 10.41
CA CYS A 22 12.98 -13.16 9.93
C CYS A 22 14.46 -12.78 9.77
N LEU A 23 14.76 -11.51 9.44
CA LEU A 23 16.13 -11.00 9.43
C LEU A 23 16.68 -10.88 10.86
N ALA A 24 15.87 -10.39 11.80
CA ALA A 24 16.28 -10.21 13.19
C ALA A 24 16.53 -11.54 13.91
N ASP A 25 15.79 -12.61 13.58
CA ASP A 25 15.94 -13.93 14.19
C ASP A 25 16.84 -14.91 13.40
N GLY A 26 17.34 -14.49 12.24
CA GLY A 26 18.27 -15.27 11.41
C GLY A 26 17.61 -16.34 10.54
N THR A 27 16.28 -16.34 10.39
CA THR A 27 15.57 -17.20 9.45
C THR A 27 15.92 -16.90 7.99
N VAL A 28 16.21 -15.63 7.66
CA VAL A 28 16.74 -15.20 6.35
C VAL A 28 17.95 -14.28 6.55
N ASN A 29 18.84 -14.23 5.57
CA ASN A 29 20.05 -13.42 5.58
C ASN A 29 19.90 -12.15 4.75
N THR A 30 20.74 -11.15 5.02
CA THR A 30 20.75 -9.87 4.28
C THR A 30 21.10 -10.02 2.80
N ASP A 31 21.80 -11.09 2.43
CA ASP A 31 22.20 -11.39 1.05
C ASP A 31 21.17 -12.27 0.31
N ASP A 32 20.11 -12.71 1.00
CA ASP A 32 19.06 -13.53 0.38
C ASP A 32 18.21 -12.70 -0.58
N ARG A 33 17.81 -13.32 -1.70
CA ARG A 33 16.87 -12.71 -2.64
C ARG A 33 15.45 -13.12 -2.29
N ILE A 34 14.71 -12.17 -1.71
CA ILE A 34 13.35 -12.37 -1.25
C ILE A 34 12.37 -11.77 -2.26
N VAL A 35 11.33 -12.53 -2.62
CA VAL A 35 10.23 -12.06 -3.46
C VAL A 35 8.97 -11.98 -2.60
N ILE A 36 8.44 -10.77 -2.42
CA ILE A 36 7.15 -10.55 -1.79
C ILE A 36 6.11 -10.36 -2.90
N PHE A 37 5.10 -11.23 -2.92
CA PHE A 37 4.05 -11.15 -3.91
C PHE A 37 2.95 -10.19 -3.47
N ASN A 38 2.84 -9.04 -4.15
CA ASN A 38 1.76 -8.10 -3.90
C ASN A 38 0.45 -8.62 -4.52
N THR A 39 -0.44 -9.14 -3.68
CA THR A 39 -1.69 -9.78 -4.13
C THR A 39 -2.78 -8.79 -4.55
N GLY A 40 -2.64 -7.52 -4.19
CA GLY A 40 -3.63 -6.49 -4.51
C GLY A 40 -3.09 -5.08 -4.45
N ALA A 41 -3.77 -4.16 -5.14
CA ALA A 41 -3.45 -2.75 -5.11
C ALA A 41 -4.15 -2.04 -3.94
N ALA A 42 -3.53 -0.99 -3.39
CA ALA A 42 -4.03 -0.29 -2.20
C ALA A 42 -5.40 0.38 -2.40
N GLN A 43 -5.80 0.65 -3.66
CA GLN A 43 -7.09 1.27 -4.01
C GLN A 43 -8.29 0.43 -3.54
N LYS A 44 -8.11 -0.87 -3.27
CA LYS A 44 -9.15 -1.72 -2.67
C LYS A 44 -9.43 -1.38 -1.21
N TYR A 45 -8.54 -0.64 -0.55
CA TYR A 45 -8.55 -0.32 0.87
C TYR A 45 -8.51 1.20 1.05
N SER A 46 -9.36 1.93 0.32
CA SER A 46 -9.42 3.39 0.35
C SER A 46 -9.59 3.96 1.76
N GLU A 47 -10.28 3.25 2.63
CA GLU A 47 -10.48 3.56 4.05
C GLU A 47 -9.20 3.49 4.89
N ALA A 48 -8.21 2.72 4.43
CA ALA A 48 -6.90 2.59 5.06
C ALA A 48 -5.87 3.57 4.47
N LEU A 49 -6.22 4.28 3.39
CA LEU A 49 -5.36 5.31 2.82
C LEU A 49 -5.48 6.59 3.64
N HIS A 50 -4.34 7.06 4.14
CA HIS A 50 -4.26 8.37 4.78
C HIS A 50 -4.03 9.45 3.71
N CYS A 51 -5.10 9.84 3.02
CA CYS A 51 -5.12 10.99 2.13
C CYS A 51 -6.45 11.74 2.26
N GLU A 52 -6.43 13.05 1.97
CA GLU A 52 -7.68 13.78 1.80
C GLU A 52 -8.34 13.32 0.50
N ILE A 53 -9.53 12.75 0.61
CA ILE A 53 -10.35 12.34 -0.53
C ILE A 53 -11.46 13.38 -0.68
N PRO A 54 -11.52 14.14 -1.80
CA PRO A 54 -12.59 15.11 -2.02
C PRO A 54 -13.94 14.40 -2.12
N SER A 55 -14.96 15.00 -1.51
CA SER A 55 -16.35 14.55 -1.65
C SER A 55 -16.96 15.15 -2.90
N VAL A 56 -17.63 14.31 -3.70
CA VAL A 56 -18.37 14.75 -4.89
C VAL A 56 -19.85 14.47 -4.64
N ASP A 57 -20.69 15.49 -4.82
CA ASP A 57 -22.15 15.31 -4.80
C ASP A 57 -22.59 14.59 -6.09
N LYS A 58 -23.18 13.41 -5.93
CA LYS A 58 -23.62 12.56 -7.05
C LYS A 58 -24.87 13.08 -7.75
N ASP A 59 -25.59 14.01 -7.14
CA ASP A 59 -26.87 14.53 -7.64
C ASP A 59 -26.69 15.82 -8.47
N VAL A 60 -25.45 16.30 -8.64
CA VAL A 60 -25.09 17.47 -9.46
C VAL A 60 -24.09 17.09 -10.56
N PRO A 61 -24.09 17.78 -11.72
CA PRO A 61 -23.05 17.60 -12.74
C PRO A 61 -21.65 17.89 -12.18
N ILE A 62 -20.67 17.06 -12.55
CA ILE A 62 -19.27 17.22 -12.13
C ILE A 62 -18.65 18.46 -12.79
N ASP A 63 -18.17 19.41 -11.99
CA ASP A 63 -17.36 20.52 -12.47
C ASP A 63 -15.87 20.11 -12.55
N TRP A 64 -15.48 19.64 -13.72
CA TRP A 64 -14.11 19.21 -14.03
C TRP A 64 -13.06 20.33 -13.93
N SER A 65 -13.46 21.60 -13.84
CA SER A 65 -12.52 22.72 -13.67
C SER A 65 -12.07 22.93 -12.23
N THR A 66 -12.73 22.27 -11.27
CA THR A 66 -12.51 22.42 -9.82
C THR A 66 -11.88 21.21 -9.13
N LEU A 67 -11.66 20.13 -9.89
CA LEU A 67 -10.95 18.91 -9.49
C LEU A 67 -9.48 18.98 -9.93
#